data_AF-A0A7V8J066-F1
#
_entry.id   AF-A0A7V8J066-F1
#
_cell.length_a   1.000
_cell.length_b   1.000
_cell.length_c   1.000
_cell.angle_alpha   90.00
_cell.angle_beta   90.00
_cell.angle_gamma   90.00
#
_symmetry.space_group_name_H-M   'P 1'
#
loop_
_entity.id
_entity.type
_entity.pdbx_description
1 polymer ?
#
loop_
_entity_poly.entity_id
_entity_poly.type
_entity_poly.pdbx_seq_one_letter_code
_entity_poly.pdbx_strand_id
1 'polypeptide(L)'
;MTDLIWIVALTAAFEAVTCAFRWGLDMQSTRDTAFLAPLTLGVRIHHGYVGAATSVGALAVPYDGWPIVWAMRIGVALLVSDLIHHFIVLHWTTGDHHFDLTYPRLAVFEAERDAQEARG
;
A
#
# COMPACT_ATOMS: atom_id res chain seq x y z
N MET A 1 -17.92 -7.47 18.79
CA MET A 1 -17.19 -8.72 18.42
C MET A 1 -17.27 -9.02 16.94
N THR A 2 -18.44 -8.84 16.30
CA THR A 2 -18.63 -8.99 14.85
C THR A 2 -17.74 -8.06 14.02
N ASP A 3 -17.57 -6.80 14.39
CA ASP A 3 -16.70 -5.86 13.64
C ASP A 3 -15.25 -6.30 13.59
N LEU A 4 -14.72 -6.76 14.72
CA LEU A 4 -13.34 -7.25 14.81
C LEU A 4 -13.12 -8.46 13.90
N ILE A 5 -14.06 -9.40 13.87
CA ILE A 5 -13.99 -10.57 12.98
C ILE A 5 -13.93 -10.12 11.51
N TRP A 6 -14.78 -9.17 11.12
CA TRP A 6 -14.76 -8.64 9.76
C TRP A 6 -13.47 -7.91 9.43
N ILE A 7 -12.95 -7.09 10.35
CA ILE A 7 -11.67 -6.38 10.15
C ILE A 7 -10.53 -7.37 9.98
N VAL A 8 -10.44 -8.39 10.83
CA VAL A 8 -9.40 -9.43 10.73
C VAL A 8 -9.52 -10.21 9.42
N ALA A 9 -10.74 -10.62 9.04
CA ALA A 9 -10.98 -11.34 7.80
C ALA A 9 -10.62 -10.50 6.56
N LEU A 10 -11.00 -9.22 6.55
CA LEU A 10 -10.65 -8.29 5.46
C LEU A 10 -9.15 -8.01 5.42
N THR A 11 -8.49 -7.86 6.58
CA THR A 11 -7.05 -7.65 6.67
C THR A 11 -6.31 -8.85 6.06
N ALA A 12 -6.70 -10.08 6.43
CA ALA A 12 -6.12 -11.29 5.87
C ALA A 12 -6.39 -11.42 4.35
N ALA A 13 -7.58 -11.01 3.90
CA ALA A 13 -7.92 -11.02 2.48
C ALA A 13 -7.07 -10.01 1.68
N PHE A 14 -6.95 -8.77 2.15
CA PHE A 14 -6.09 -7.77 1.50
C PHE A 14 -4.62 -8.21 1.51
N GLU A 15 -4.14 -8.74 2.63
CA GLU A 15 -2.78 -9.26 2.72
C GLU A 15 -2.56 -10.36 1.68
N ALA A 16 -3.45 -11.35 1.59
CA ALA A 16 -3.34 -12.42 0.61
C ALA A 16 -3.29 -11.90 -0.84
N VAL A 17 -4.10 -10.88 -1.17
CA VAL A 17 -4.06 -10.23 -2.49
C VAL A 17 -2.73 -9.50 -2.70
N THR A 18 -2.25 -8.74 -1.72
CA THR A 18 -0.95 -8.05 -1.82
C THR A 18 0.21 -9.04 -1.95
N CYS A 19 0.17 -10.16 -1.23
CA CYS A 19 1.12 -11.25 -1.37
C CYS A 19 1.08 -11.86 -2.77
N ALA A 20 -0.12 -12.13 -3.30
CA ALA A 20 -0.28 -12.67 -4.64
C ALA A 20 0.31 -11.74 -5.71
N PHE A 21 0.11 -10.43 -5.58
CA PHE A 21 0.74 -9.46 -6.49
C PHE A 21 2.26 -9.38 -6.28
N ARG A 22 2.71 -9.36 -5.03
CA ARG A 22 4.14 -9.25 -4.69
C ARG A 22 4.96 -10.42 -5.20
N TRP A 23 4.54 -11.65 -4.91
CA TRP A 23 5.31 -12.86 -5.24
C TRP A 23 4.80 -13.59 -6.48
N GLY A 24 3.51 -13.50 -6.78
CA GLY A 24 2.93 -14.15 -7.96
C GLY A 24 3.15 -13.36 -9.25
N LEU A 25 3.15 -12.02 -9.17
CA LEU A 25 3.36 -11.14 -10.33
C LEU A 25 4.67 -10.33 -10.25
N ASP A 26 5.52 -10.59 -9.23
CA ASP A 26 6.73 -9.83 -8.93
C ASP A 26 6.51 -8.31 -8.81
N MET A 27 5.31 -7.87 -8.42
CA MET A 27 5.02 -6.44 -8.41
C MET A 27 5.77 -5.70 -7.30
N GLN A 28 6.34 -4.56 -7.65
CA GLN A 28 7.00 -3.64 -6.74
C GLN A 28 6.48 -2.23 -7.00
N SER A 29 5.92 -1.58 -5.98
CA SER A 29 5.40 -0.22 -6.17
C SER A 29 6.49 0.77 -6.60
N THR A 30 7.75 0.62 -6.15
CA THR A 30 8.85 1.48 -6.62
C THR A 30 9.12 1.40 -8.13
N ARG A 31 8.88 0.23 -8.75
CA ARG A 31 9.13 -0.02 -10.18
C ARG A 31 7.86 0.16 -11.00
N ASP A 32 6.81 -0.54 -10.62
CA ASP A 32 5.62 -0.73 -11.44
C ASP A 32 4.61 0.42 -11.30
N THR A 33 4.74 1.27 -10.28
CA THR A 33 3.89 2.47 -10.12
C THR A 33 4.67 3.78 -10.22
N ALA A 34 5.96 3.75 -10.59
CA ALA A 34 6.81 4.94 -10.71
C ALA A 34 6.24 6.00 -11.68
N PHE A 35 5.51 5.57 -12.72
CA PHE A 35 4.87 6.47 -13.66
C PHE A 35 3.80 7.38 -13.02
N LEU A 36 3.32 7.05 -11.82
CA LEU A 36 2.39 7.87 -11.06
C LEU A 36 3.08 9.00 -10.28
N ALA A 37 4.42 9.00 -10.18
CA ALA A 37 5.17 9.99 -9.41
C ALA A 37 4.84 11.45 -9.79
N PRO A 38 4.68 11.84 -11.07
CA PRO A 38 4.29 13.22 -11.41
C PRO A 38 2.89 13.59 -10.90
N LEU A 39 1.96 12.62 -10.89
CA LEU A 39 0.58 12.83 -10.45
C LEU A 39 0.47 12.94 -8.93
N THR A 40 1.32 12.21 -8.20
CA THR A 40 1.33 12.18 -6.74
C THR A 40 2.37 13.11 -6.12
N LEU A 41 2.98 14.01 -6.92
CA LEU A 41 4.06 14.91 -6.51
C LEU A 41 5.24 14.17 -5.86
N GLY A 42 5.52 12.96 -6.35
CA GLY A 42 6.58 12.08 -5.87
C GLY A 42 6.20 11.19 -4.70
N VAL A 43 4.99 11.27 -4.15
CA VAL A 43 4.54 10.41 -3.04
C VAL A 43 4.17 9.02 -3.57
N ARG A 44 4.68 7.95 -2.93
CA ARG A 44 4.32 6.56 -3.31
C ARG A 44 2.90 6.23 -2.90
N ILE A 45 2.21 5.42 -3.68
CA ILE A 45 0.86 5.00 -3.33
C ILE A 45 0.96 3.73 -2.48
N HIS A 46 0.56 3.85 -1.21
CA HIS A 46 0.33 2.73 -0.31
C HIS A 46 -1.17 2.51 -0.18
N HIS A 47 -1.64 1.27 -0.18
CA HIS A 47 -3.05 1.00 0.11
C HIS A 47 -3.40 1.39 1.55
N GLY A 48 -2.40 1.48 2.44
CA GLY A 48 -2.55 2.09 3.76
C GLY A 48 -3.03 3.55 3.73
N TYR A 49 -2.66 4.34 2.72
CA TYR A 49 -3.13 5.73 2.59
C TYR A 49 -4.63 5.80 2.27
N VAL A 50 -5.09 4.91 1.39
CA VAL A 50 -6.52 4.75 1.10
C VAL A 50 -7.24 4.31 2.38
N GLY A 51 -6.69 3.33 3.10
CA GLY A 51 -7.23 2.88 4.38
C GLY A 51 -7.38 4.00 5.41
N ALA A 52 -6.34 4.81 5.60
CA ALA A 52 -6.35 5.96 6.49
C ALA A 52 -7.37 7.02 6.06
N ALA A 53 -7.37 7.40 4.79
CA ALA A 53 -8.30 8.40 4.25
C ALA A 53 -9.76 7.96 4.37
N THR A 54 -10.07 6.69 4.06
CA THR A 54 -11.42 6.14 4.21
C THR A 54 -11.84 6.11 5.68
N SER A 55 -10.94 5.72 6.59
CA SER A 55 -11.23 5.69 8.04
C SER A 55 -11.49 7.09 8.57
N VAL A 56 -10.60 8.05 8.31
CA VAL A 56 -10.78 9.45 8.75
C VAL A 56 -12.03 10.07 8.13
N GLY A 57 -12.28 9.84 6.84
CA GLY A 57 -13.48 10.31 6.16
C GLY A 57 -14.76 9.77 6.79
N ALA A 58 -14.78 8.49 7.18
CA ALA A 58 -15.90 7.86 7.86
C ALA A 58 -16.15 8.43 9.28
N LEU A 59 -15.14 8.99 9.95
CA LEU A 59 -15.32 9.73 11.22
C LEU A 59 -15.88 11.14 11.01
N ALA A 60 -15.62 11.74 9.85
CA ALA A 60 -16.00 13.12 9.55
C ALA A 60 -17.45 13.27 9.04
N VAL A 61 -18.10 12.17 8.68
CA VAL A 61 -19.49 12.16 8.19
C VAL A 61 -20.47 11.76 9.29
N PRO A 62 -21.68 12.35 9.35
CA PRO A 62 -22.71 11.92 10.28
C PRO A 62 -23.04 10.45 10.09
N TYR A 63 -23.30 9.74 11.20
CA TYR A 63 -23.61 8.33 11.15
C TYR A 63 -24.90 8.04 10.34
N ASP A 64 -24.71 7.52 9.14
CA ASP A 64 -25.72 7.09 8.16
C ASP A 64 -25.85 5.55 8.08
N GLY A 65 -25.63 4.87 9.21
CA GLY A 65 -25.85 3.42 9.30
C GLY A 65 -24.77 2.55 8.66
N TRP A 66 -25.20 1.48 8.00
CA TRP A 66 -24.32 0.39 7.58
C TRP A 66 -23.17 0.79 6.62
N PRO A 67 -23.28 1.77 5.70
CA PRO A 67 -22.19 2.12 4.79
C PRO A 67 -20.97 2.68 5.52
N ILE A 68 -21.16 3.52 6.55
CA ILE A 68 -20.06 4.08 7.34
C ILE A 68 -19.36 3.01 8.16
N VAL A 69 -20.13 2.06 8.71
CA VAL A 69 -19.56 0.92 9.42
C VAL A 69 -18.66 0.11 8.49
N TRP A 70 -19.09 -0.16 7.25
CA TRP A 70 -18.25 -0.87 6.28
C TRP A 70 -17.07 -0.03 5.79
N ALA A 71 -17.24 1.26 5.56
CA ALA A 71 -16.15 2.16 5.24
C ALA A 71 -15.07 2.11 6.33
N MET A 72 -15.47 2.10 7.61
CA MET A 72 -14.54 1.99 8.71
C MET A 72 -13.85 0.61 8.77
N ARG A 73 -14.60 -0.49 8.58
CA ARG A 73 -14.02 -1.84 8.54
C ARG A 73 -13.00 -2.01 7.42
N ILE A 74 -13.34 -1.55 6.21
CA ILE A 74 -12.47 -1.60 5.03
C ILE A 74 -11.26 -0.70 5.23
N GLY A 75 -11.47 0.53 5.72
CA GLY A 75 -10.42 1.50 5.96
C GLY A 75 -9.38 0.98 6.95
N VAL A 76 -9.82 0.48 8.10
CA VAL A 76 -8.94 -0.10 9.12
C VAL A 76 -8.24 -1.35 8.59
N ALA A 77 -8.95 -2.24 7.89
CA ALA A 77 -8.35 -3.45 7.35
C ALA A 77 -7.26 -3.17 6.30
N LEU A 78 -7.46 -2.19 5.41
CA LEU A 78 -6.44 -1.75 4.45
C LEU A 78 -5.22 -1.18 5.16
N LEU A 79 -5.42 -0.32 6.17
CA LEU A 79 -4.33 0.28 6.94
C LEU A 79 -3.53 -0.79 7.68
N VAL A 80 -4.20 -1.71 8.38
CA VAL A 80 -3.52 -2.78 9.13
C VAL A 80 -2.83 -3.75 8.19
N SER A 81 -3.43 -4.10 7.05
CA SER A 81 -2.78 -4.96 6.05
C SER A 81 -1.53 -4.31 5.49
N ASP A 82 -1.54 -3.02 5.14
CA ASP A 82 -0.34 -2.30 4.66
C ASP A 82 0.82 -2.37 5.66
N LEU A 83 0.51 -2.13 6.95
CA LEU A 83 1.51 -2.23 8.02
C LEU A 83 2.03 -3.66 8.19
N ILE A 84 1.15 -4.67 8.17
CA ILE A 84 1.57 -6.07 8.26
C ILE A 84 2.45 -6.44 7.06
N HIS A 85 2.04 -6.06 5.85
CA HIS A 85 2.77 -6.37 4.63
C HIS A 85 4.20 -5.84 4.68
N HIS A 86 4.37 -4.55 5.01
CA HIS A 86 5.68 -3.91 5.03
C HIS A 86 6.52 -4.27 6.26
N PHE A 87 5.93 -4.25 7.46
CA PHE A 87 6.70 -4.41 8.70
C PHE A 87 6.86 -5.85 9.16
N ILE A 88 6.01 -6.77 8.69
CA ILE A 88 6.07 -8.19 9.06
C ILE A 88 6.43 -9.03 7.85
N VAL A 89 5.61 -9.03 6.80
CA VAL A 89 5.74 -10.03 5.72
C VAL A 89 6.95 -9.75 4.83
N LEU A 90 7.09 -8.54 4.30
CA LEU A 90 8.25 -8.14 3.51
C LEU A 90 9.52 -8.20 4.33
N HIS A 91 9.51 -7.60 5.53
CA HIS A 91 10.67 -7.65 6.42
C HIS A 91 11.16 -9.08 6.67
N TRP A 92 10.26 -10.00 6.98
CA TRP A 92 10.62 -11.40 7.24
C TRP A 92 11.14 -12.13 6.00
N THR A 93 10.57 -11.84 4.83
CA THR A 93 10.85 -12.59 3.58
C THR A 93 12.00 -12.03 2.76
N THR A 94 12.25 -10.71 2.82
CA THR A 94 13.30 -10.03 2.05
C THR A 94 14.40 -9.43 2.92
N GLY A 95 14.15 -9.27 4.22
CA GLY A 95 15.07 -8.59 5.15
C GLY A 95 14.90 -7.05 5.18
N ASP A 96 13.99 -6.49 4.39
CA ASP A 96 13.74 -5.05 4.26
C ASP A 96 12.23 -4.76 4.26
N HIS A 97 11.83 -3.62 4.82
CA HIS A 97 10.44 -3.19 4.91
C HIS A 97 9.88 -2.71 3.56
N HIS A 98 10.72 -2.22 2.64
CA HIS A 98 10.32 -1.61 1.37
C HIS A 98 9.26 -0.50 1.54
N PHE A 99 9.29 0.19 2.68
CA PHE A 99 8.33 1.23 3.08
C PHE A 99 8.90 2.62 2.79
N ASP A 100 9.02 2.96 1.50
CA ASP A 100 9.45 4.31 1.10
C ASP A 100 8.23 5.20 0.88
N LEU A 101 8.22 6.38 1.49
CA LEU A 101 7.11 7.32 1.34
C LEU A 101 7.11 8.01 -0.03
N THR A 102 8.25 8.05 -0.71
CA THR A 102 8.45 8.79 -1.96
C THR A 102 9.09 7.92 -3.03
N TYR A 103 8.73 8.16 -4.28
CA TYR A 103 9.41 7.54 -5.41
C TYR A 103 10.84 8.09 -5.47
N PRO A 104 11.83 7.28 -5.86
CA PRO A 104 13.14 7.81 -6.21
C PRO A 104 12.97 8.89 -7.29
N ARG A 105 13.77 9.95 -7.19
CA ARG A 105 13.64 11.11 -8.09
C ARG A 105 13.79 10.62 -9.53
N LEU A 106 12.87 10.98 -10.44
CA LEU A 106 12.91 10.54 -11.85
C LEU A 106 14.28 10.80 -12.53
N ALA A 107 14.93 11.91 -12.22
CA ALA A 107 16.29 12.22 -12.70
C ALA A 107 17.35 11.22 -12.22
N VAL A 108 17.16 10.57 -11.06
CA VAL A 108 18.03 9.49 -10.57
C VAL A 108 17.74 8.20 -11.33
N PHE A 109 16.47 7.89 -11.61
CA PHE A 109 16.11 6.73 -12.45
C PHE A 109 16.61 6.85 -13.89
N GLU A 110 16.49 8.03 -14.50
CA GLU A 110 17.03 8.29 -15.83
C GLU A 110 18.56 8.13 -15.82
N ALA A 111 19.25 8.71 -14.83
CA ALA A 111 20.70 8.58 -14.70
C ALA A 111 21.16 7.12 -14.44
N GLU A 112 20.42 6.34 -13.65
CA GLU A 112 20.73 4.93 -13.38
C GLU A 112 20.47 4.02 -14.58
N ARG A 113 19.36 4.25 -15.31
CA ARG A 113 19.07 3.53 -16.56
C ARG A 113 20.14 3.79 -17.60
N ASP A 114 20.47 5.06 -17.83
CA ASP A 114 21.48 5.46 -18.80
C ASP A 114 22.87 4.90 -18.41
N ALA A 115 23.18 4.81 -17.11
CA ALA A 115 24.41 4.18 -16.62
C ALA A 115 24.44 2.65 -16.75
N GLN A 116 23.28 1.96 -16.73
CA GLN A 116 23.17 0.52 -16.98
C GLN A 116 23.31 0.21 -18.47
N GLU A 117 22.70 1.02 -19.35
CA GLU A 117 22.86 0.91 -20.81
C GLU A 117 24.30 1.13 -21.26
N ALA A 118 25.04 2.04 -20.62
CA ALA A 118 26.45 2.28 -20.92
C ALA A 118 27.40 1.14 -20.46
N ARG A 119 26.91 0.18 -19.67
CA ARG A 119 27.69 -0.96 -19.14
C ARG A 119 27.42 -2.29 -19.86
N GLY A 120 26.41 -2.33 -20.72
CA GLY A 120 26.08 -3.49 -21.58
C GLY A 120 26.71 -3.36 -22.96
#